data_AF-A0A397F5K2-F1
#
_entry.id   AF-A0A397F5K2-F1
#
_cell.length_a   1.000
_cell.length_b   1.000
_cell.length_c   1.000
_cell.angle_alpha   90.00
_cell.angle_beta   90.00
_cell.angle_gamma   90.00
#
_symmetry.space_group_name_H-M   'P 1'
#
loop_
_entity.id
_entity.type
_entity.pdbx_description
1 polymer ?
#
loop_
_entity_poly.entity_id
_entity_poly.type
_entity_poly.pdbx_seq_one_letter_code
_entity_poly.pdbx_strand_id
1 'polypeptide(L)'
;MADMLWAMGDRIKTMKRPILLTFADVRSATYGDPAASVPVESKQAAQALGDEVVRLRAQLQDAIMAKTDAEAESAKFQAWNKSLLMTNGVISDQNSAAVDEVLNERIAVEATHALATQLQGERDRAVAAAHAFKLENSSLQSRVENLHQRLEDAQTAKRETNERLMALERQRHDDLRLFASLHREIHVEADETNELDKLMQVEPTGQLSNSTYVLGREERDKHEATMNKLREQRVAHATHKASLEAALDEHMARAAADRARIEKLQRDKDALERSILELPQQLIATPVDADQSTSASATVHHLHAQLGDAHDKVINAKSETRSEKAKWTAEKLLLLARIQAVEHHSQALEEELVAFKAATSSAVAAAAAADVHEDTIVRDFIHRMSTKGFRHGRRGSTHDRYLYTDSDGHWLSWTKVDAARNPEAFRHPSKKIVVDIKDLVDVLPGKQTEVFARPNSTATQASRCFSLVCAKPCRTIDVETDTPEQCQRLIQGFRLLIRRRAVQHAASRRHPVAPLH
;
A
#
# COMPACT_ATOMS: atom_id res chain seq x y z
N MET A 1 20.09 -13.82 -36.84
CA MET A 1 19.65 -13.52 -38.22
C MET A 1 20.81 -12.82 -38.90
N ALA A 2 21.66 -13.63 -39.54
CA ALA A 2 22.71 -13.18 -40.42
C ALA A 2 22.11 -12.78 -41.78
N ASP A 3 22.86 -11.96 -42.51
CA ASP A 3 22.80 -11.73 -43.96
C ASP A 3 21.57 -11.05 -44.54
N MET A 4 21.67 -9.74 -44.78
CA MET A 4 21.34 -9.15 -46.10
C MET A 4 21.79 -7.69 -46.19
N LEU A 5 22.45 -7.36 -47.31
CA LEU A 5 22.75 -6.04 -47.89
C LEU A 5 24.23 -5.67 -47.99
N TRP A 6 24.99 -6.55 -48.67
CA TRP A 6 26.06 -6.14 -49.56
C TRP A 6 25.60 -6.35 -51.01
N ALA A 7 25.11 -5.30 -51.67
CA ALA A 7 24.98 -5.26 -53.13
C ALA A 7 24.61 -3.84 -53.61
N MET A 8 25.62 -3.00 -53.87
CA MET A 8 25.62 -2.05 -54.99
C MET A 8 27.02 -1.47 -55.13
N GLY A 9 27.88 -2.22 -55.83
CA GLY A 9 29.15 -1.71 -56.33
C GLY A 9 28.92 -1.00 -57.65
N ASP A 10 28.76 0.33 -57.60
CA ASP A 10 28.82 1.15 -58.80
C ASP A 10 30.28 1.27 -59.26
N ARG A 11 30.54 0.69 -60.44
CA ARG A 11 31.84 0.72 -61.11
C ARG A 11 32.14 2.14 -61.57
N ILE A 12 33.00 2.85 -60.84
CA ILE A 12 33.62 4.08 -61.33
C ILE A 12 34.58 3.69 -62.47
N LYS A 13 34.18 3.92 -63.71
CA LYS A 13 35.07 3.84 -64.88
C LYS A 13 36.07 5.00 -64.83
N THR A 14 37.25 4.77 -64.29
CA THR A 14 38.38 5.68 -64.47
C THR A 14 38.98 5.45 -65.86
N MET A 15 38.58 6.25 -66.85
CA MET A 15 39.32 6.31 -68.12
C MET A 15 40.67 6.98 -67.87
N LYS A 16 41.71 6.18 -67.57
CA LYS A 16 43.11 6.58 -67.74
C LYS A 16 43.39 6.66 -69.24
N ARG A 17 43.33 7.85 -69.82
CA ARG A 17 44.00 8.11 -71.12
C ARG A 17 45.44 8.52 -70.83
N PRO A 18 46.46 7.73 -71.21
CA PRO A 18 47.83 8.20 -71.16
C PRO A 18 48.02 9.24 -72.27
N ILE A 19 48.32 10.48 -71.88
CA ILE A 19 48.82 11.49 -72.82
C ILE A 19 50.28 11.11 -73.08
N LEU A 20 50.57 10.69 -74.31
CA LEU A 20 51.92 10.43 -74.80
C LEU A 20 52.62 11.79 -74.98
N LEU A 21 53.40 12.21 -73.99
CA LEU A 21 54.33 13.33 -74.13
C LEU A 21 55.65 12.78 -74.70
N THR A 22 55.83 12.92 -76.02
CA THR A 22 57.12 12.67 -76.66
C THR A 22 58.06 13.83 -76.35
N PHE A 23 59.01 13.63 -75.43
CA PHE A 23 60.18 14.50 -75.31
C PHE A 23 61.22 14.05 -76.33
N ALA A 24 61.50 14.89 -77.32
CA ALA A 24 62.63 14.68 -78.21
C ALA A 24 63.93 14.79 -77.40
N ASP A 25 64.77 13.77 -77.49
CA ASP A 25 66.05 13.67 -76.83
C ASP A 25 67.08 14.61 -77.51
N VAL A 26 67.54 15.63 -76.78
CA VAL A 26 68.45 16.69 -77.28
C VAL A 26 69.92 16.31 -77.02
N ARG A 27 70.29 15.04 -77.22
CA ARG A 27 71.69 14.58 -77.15
C ARG A 27 72.02 13.51 -78.19
N SER A 28 71.99 13.92 -79.45
CA SER A 28 72.75 13.27 -80.52
C SER A 28 73.58 14.33 -81.23
N ALA A 29 74.84 14.45 -80.83
CA ALA A 29 75.82 15.24 -81.55
C ALA A 29 76.44 14.39 -82.66
N THR A 30 76.33 14.84 -83.91
CA THR A 30 77.39 14.66 -84.90
C THR A 30 77.42 15.89 -85.82
N TYR A 31 78.65 16.34 -86.05
CA TYR A 31 79.11 17.56 -86.68
C TYR A 31 78.69 17.72 -88.15
N GLY A 32 78.54 18.99 -88.57
CA GLY A 32 78.60 19.39 -89.97
C GLY A 32 78.08 20.82 -90.21
N ASP A 33 78.97 21.81 -90.10
CA ASP A 33 78.85 23.15 -90.71
C ASP A 33 80.07 23.29 -91.65
N PRO A 34 80.13 24.15 -92.70
CA PRO A 34 79.30 25.33 -92.93
C PRO A 34 78.87 25.61 -94.38
N ALA A 35 77.86 26.47 -94.55
CA ALA A 35 77.94 27.72 -95.32
C ALA A 35 76.59 28.23 -95.86
N ALA A 36 76.39 29.54 -95.66
CA ALA A 36 75.63 30.46 -96.50
C ALA A 36 74.09 30.37 -96.46
N SER A 37 73.47 31.20 -95.61
CA SER A 37 72.96 32.53 -96.01
C SER A 37 71.83 32.95 -95.05
N VAL A 38 72.00 34.12 -94.44
CA VAL A 38 70.98 34.78 -93.62
C VAL A 38 70.10 35.60 -94.56
N PRO A 39 68.76 35.47 -94.50
CA PRO A 39 67.87 36.57 -94.80
C PRO A 39 67.37 37.22 -93.51
N VAL A 40 67.20 38.53 -93.59
CA VAL A 40 66.96 39.49 -92.53
C VAL A 40 65.53 39.39 -92.01
N GLU A 41 65.22 38.39 -91.18
CA GLU A 41 64.02 38.34 -90.32
C GLU A 41 64.29 37.74 -88.91
N SER A 42 65.55 37.42 -88.60
CA SER A 42 65.88 36.50 -87.50
C SER A 42 66.03 37.13 -86.11
N LYS A 43 66.11 38.46 -85.97
CA LYS A 43 66.27 39.10 -84.63
C LYS A 43 64.94 39.24 -83.88
N GLN A 44 63.85 39.60 -84.56
CA GLN A 44 62.52 39.68 -83.95
C GLN A 44 61.92 38.29 -83.67
N ALA A 45 62.13 37.32 -84.57
CA ALA A 45 61.68 35.94 -84.35
C ALA A 45 62.44 35.25 -83.20
N ALA A 46 63.76 35.49 -83.06
CA ALA A 46 64.54 34.95 -81.94
C ALA A 46 64.21 35.62 -80.61
N GLN A 47 63.92 36.93 -80.60
CA GLN A 47 63.41 37.63 -79.40
C GLN A 47 62.01 37.14 -79.00
N ALA A 48 61.10 36.99 -79.96
CA ALA A 48 59.75 36.46 -79.70
C ALA A 48 59.78 35.02 -79.16
N LEU A 49 60.67 34.16 -79.67
CA LEU A 49 60.86 32.81 -79.13
C LEU A 49 61.47 32.84 -77.72
N GLY A 50 62.42 33.75 -77.46
CA GLY A 50 63.02 33.95 -76.14
C GLY A 50 62.00 34.40 -75.09
N ASP A 51 61.16 35.38 -75.44
CA ASP A 51 60.09 35.88 -74.58
C ASP A 51 59.03 34.81 -74.32
N GLU A 52 58.70 33.99 -75.32
CA GLU A 52 57.77 32.87 -75.19
C GLU A 52 58.30 31.76 -74.28
N VAL A 53 59.60 31.45 -74.34
CA VAL A 53 60.25 30.49 -73.43
C VAL A 53 60.27 31.01 -72.00
N VAL A 54 60.51 32.31 -71.79
CA VAL A 54 60.43 32.94 -70.47
C VAL A 54 59.00 32.89 -69.93
N ARG A 55 58.00 33.18 -70.77
CA ARG A 55 56.57 33.09 -70.43
C ARG A 55 56.15 31.67 -70.06
N LEU A 56 56.58 30.67 -70.82
CA LEU A 56 56.28 29.25 -70.56
C LEU A 56 56.98 28.74 -69.28
N ARG A 57 58.21 29.21 -68.99
CA ARG A 57 58.88 28.91 -67.72
C ARG A 57 58.14 29.51 -66.54
N ALA A 58 57.69 30.77 -66.64
CA ALA A 58 56.86 31.40 -65.61
C ALA A 58 55.55 30.62 -65.40
N GLN A 59 54.85 30.25 -66.48
CA GLN A 59 53.63 29.43 -66.39
C GLN A 59 53.86 28.04 -65.77
N LEU A 60 54.98 27.39 -66.08
CA LEU A 60 55.32 26.11 -65.47
C LEU A 60 55.60 26.28 -63.97
N GLN A 61 56.27 27.35 -63.59
CA GLN A 61 56.61 27.66 -62.20
C GLN A 61 55.36 28.00 -61.38
N ASP A 62 54.44 28.78 -61.96
CA ASP A 62 53.11 29.05 -61.39
C ASP A 62 52.26 27.77 -61.28
N ALA A 63 52.33 26.86 -62.27
CA ALA A 63 51.64 25.58 -62.22
C ALA A 63 52.21 24.64 -61.16
N ILE A 64 53.53 24.64 -60.95
CA ILE A 64 54.18 23.87 -59.88
C ILE A 64 53.75 24.42 -58.51
N MET A 65 53.78 25.74 -58.33
CA MET A 65 53.28 26.41 -57.11
C MET A 65 51.82 26.08 -56.83
N ALA A 66 50.95 26.19 -57.84
CA ALA A 66 49.53 25.87 -57.71
C ALA A 66 49.30 24.39 -57.38
N LYS A 67 50.12 23.48 -57.93
CA LYS A 67 50.08 22.05 -57.59
C LYS A 67 50.50 21.81 -56.14
N THR A 68 51.59 22.43 -55.68
CA THR A 68 52.05 22.29 -54.29
C THR A 68 51.05 22.87 -53.29
N ASP A 69 50.40 23.99 -53.64
CA ASP A 69 49.35 24.59 -52.82
C ASP A 69 48.12 23.69 -52.76
N ALA A 70 47.71 23.08 -53.88
CA ALA A 70 46.62 22.11 -53.93
C ALA A 70 46.92 20.81 -53.16
N GLU A 71 48.15 20.32 -53.21
CA GLU A 71 48.60 19.17 -52.42
C GLU A 71 48.59 19.50 -50.92
N ALA A 72 49.01 20.71 -50.53
CA ALA A 72 48.94 21.19 -49.15
C ALA A 72 47.49 21.36 -48.64
N GLU A 73 46.57 21.85 -49.48
CA GLU A 73 45.15 21.91 -49.15
C GLU A 73 44.52 20.52 -49.01
N SER A 74 44.82 19.59 -49.93
CA SER A 74 44.38 18.20 -49.84
C SER A 74 44.83 17.54 -48.54
N ALA A 75 46.07 17.78 -48.10
CA ALA A 75 46.58 17.28 -46.82
C ALA A 75 45.80 17.85 -45.62
N LYS A 76 45.46 19.15 -45.65
CA LYS A 76 44.61 19.78 -44.63
C LYS A 76 43.21 19.16 -44.59
N PHE A 77 42.61 18.89 -45.75
CA PHE A 77 41.30 18.22 -45.83
C PHE A 77 41.36 16.79 -45.28
N GLN A 78 42.40 16.03 -45.58
CA GLN A 78 42.57 14.68 -45.03
C GLN A 78 42.73 14.70 -43.50
N ALA A 79 43.54 15.63 -42.97
CA ALA A 79 43.71 15.80 -41.54
C ALA A 79 42.39 16.19 -40.85
N TRP A 80 41.63 17.10 -41.46
CA TRP A 80 40.32 17.51 -40.96
C TRP A 80 39.32 16.35 -40.99
N ASN A 81 39.26 15.58 -42.07
CA ASN A 81 38.34 14.45 -42.21
C ASN A 81 38.65 13.34 -41.18
N LYS A 82 39.94 13.07 -40.94
CA LYS A 82 40.40 12.15 -39.88
C LYS A 82 39.98 12.63 -38.49
N SER A 83 40.13 13.93 -38.21
CA SER A 83 39.70 14.53 -36.95
C SER A 83 38.18 14.40 -36.75
N LEU A 84 37.40 14.66 -37.81
CA LEU A 84 35.94 14.60 -37.77
C LEU A 84 35.43 13.18 -37.54
N LEU A 85 36.03 12.16 -38.19
CA LEU A 85 35.75 10.75 -37.95
C LEU A 85 36.06 10.34 -36.50
N MET A 86 37.19 10.77 -35.94
CA MET A 86 37.52 10.52 -34.53
C MET A 86 36.49 11.17 -33.59
N THR A 87 36.10 12.42 -33.86
CA THR A 87 35.15 13.14 -33.02
C THR A 87 33.76 12.50 -33.06
N ASN A 88 33.30 12.07 -34.25
CA ASN A 88 32.04 11.34 -34.39
C ASN A 88 32.08 9.98 -33.70
N GLY A 89 33.22 9.28 -33.72
CA GLY A 89 33.41 8.05 -32.95
C GLY A 89 33.21 8.30 -31.46
N VAL A 90 33.89 9.31 -30.90
CA VAL A 90 33.76 9.68 -29.48
C VAL A 90 32.32 10.07 -29.12
N ILE A 91 31.63 10.83 -29.97
CA ILE A 91 30.23 11.22 -29.74
C ILE A 91 29.31 9.99 -29.81
N SER A 92 29.57 9.05 -30.72
CA SER A 92 28.81 7.80 -30.82
C SER A 92 28.98 6.96 -29.56
N ASP A 93 30.21 6.82 -29.07
CA ASP A 93 30.53 6.06 -27.85
C ASP A 93 29.93 6.72 -26.60
N GLN A 94 29.93 8.06 -26.54
CA GLN A 94 29.27 8.81 -25.47
C GLN A 94 27.74 8.63 -25.51
N ASN A 95 27.14 8.64 -26.70
CA ASN A 95 25.71 8.42 -26.86
C ASN A 95 25.30 6.99 -26.50
N SER A 96 26.10 5.97 -26.85
CA SER A 96 25.80 4.58 -26.45
C SER A 96 25.92 4.41 -24.94
N ALA A 97 26.97 4.94 -24.32
CA ALA A 97 27.13 4.92 -22.86
C ALA A 97 25.95 5.60 -22.13
N ALA A 98 25.49 6.76 -22.62
CA ALA A 98 24.35 7.45 -22.04
C ALA A 98 23.03 6.67 -22.20
N VAL A 99 22.85 5.96 -23.32
CA VAL A 99 21.68 5.09 -23.53
C VAL A 99 21.71 3.90 -22.56
N ASP A 100 22.87 3.28 -22.37
CA ASP A 100 23.04 2.17 -21.43
C ASP A 100 22.80 2.61 -19.98
N GLU A 101 23.25 3.82 -19.60
CA GLU A 101 22.99 4.42 -18.29
C GLU A 101 21.49 4.63 -18.04
N VAL A 102 20.77 5.27 -18.98
CA VAL A 102 19.32 5.48 -18.88
C VAL A 102 18.55 4.14 -18.82
N LEU A 103 19.02 3.12 -19.52
CA LEU A 103 18.40 1.80 -19.50
C LEU A 103 18.57 1.12 -18.14
N ASN A 104 19.75 1.23 -17.54
CA ASN A 104 20.03 0.72 -16.19
C ASN A 104 19.23 1.45 -15.11
N GLU A 105 19.14 2.79 -15.19
CA GLU A 105 18.30 3.58 -14.29
C GLU A 105 16.84 3.16 -14.40
N ARG A 106 16.33 2.94 -15.61
CA ARG A 106 14.97 2.48 -15.82
C ARG A 106 14.71 1.11 -15.20
N ILE A 107 15.64 0.15 -15.35
CA ILE A 107 15.54 -1.17 -14.74
C ILE A 107 15.52 -1.04 -13.20
N ALA A 108 16.36 -0.17 -12.63
CA ALA A 108 16.38 0.08 -11.19
C ALA A 108 15.06 0.69 -10.69
N VAL A 109 14.49 1.65 -11.43
CA VAL A 109 13.17 2.23 -11.10
C VAL A 109 12.05 1.19 -11.22
N GLU A 110 12.06 0.33 -12.24
CA GLU A 110 11.08 -0.74 -12.38
C GLU A 110 11.20 -1.78 -11.25
N ALA A 111 12.43 -2.13 -10.84
CA ALA A 111 12.69 -3.03 -9.71
C ALA A 111 12.21 -2.45 -8.37
N THR A 112 12.48 -1.16 -8.12
CA THR A 112 11.99 -0.48 -6.90
C THR A 112 10.48 -0.36 -6.87
N HIS A 113 9.83 -0.09 -8.00
CA HIS A 113 8.37 -0.08 -8.11
C HIS A 113 7.77 -1.48 -7.85
N ALA A 114 8.40 -2.54 -8.35
CA ALA A 114 7.98 -3.91 -8.09
C ALA A 114 8.07 -4.27 -6.60
N LEU A 115 9.17 -3.90 -5.93
CA LEU A 115 9.35 -4.07 -4.48
C LEU A 115 8.28 -3.31 -3.69
N ALA A 116 7.99 -2.06 -4.05
CA ALA A 116 6.97 -1.25 -3.40
C ALA A 116 5.58 -1.90 -3.51
N THR A 117 5.25 -2.46 -4.68
CA THR A 117 3.99 -3.17 -4.90
C THR A 117 3.90 -4.45 -4.06
N GLN A 118 5.01 -5.19 -3.93
CA GLN A 118 5.07 -6.38 -3.08
C GLN A 118 4.85 -6.03 -1.60
N LEU A 119 5.59 -5.03 -1.09
CA LEU A 119 5.47 -4.58 0.30
C LEU A 119 4.05 -4.07 0.61
N GLN A 120 3.41 -3.37 -0.33
CA GLN A 120 2.02 -2.96 -0.19
C GLN A 120 1.08 -4.16 -0.08
N GLY A 121 1.27 -5.19 -0.91
CA GLY A 121 0.50 -6.43 -0.83
C GLY A 121 0.72 -7.18 0.49
N GLU A 122 1.94 -7.21 1.01
CA GLU A 122 2.26 -7.81 2.32
C GLU A 122 1.61 -7.04 3.48
N ARG A 123 1.64 -5.70 3.44
CA ARG A 123 0.92 -4.84 4.39
C ARG A 123 -0.57 -5.13 4.39
N ASP A 124 -1.19 -5.17 3.22
CA ASP A 124 -2.64 -5.37 3.11
C ASP A 124 -3.06 -6.75 3.64
N ARG A 125 -2.23 -7.79 3.42
CA ARG A 125 -2.43 -9.11 4.05
C ARG A 125 -2.27 -9.08 5.56
N ALA A 126 -1.26 -8.38 6.08
CA ALA A 126 -1.03 -8.26 7.52
C ALA A 126 -2.19 -7.51 8.21
N VAL A 127 -2.69 -6.43 7.60
CA VAL A 127 -3.86 -5.68 8.08
C VAL A 127 -5.11 -6.56 8.06
N ALA A 128 -5.34 -7.33 7.00
CA ALA A 128 -6.47 -8.26 6.93
C ALA A 128 -6.40 -9.34 8.02
N ALA A 129 -5.21 -9.91 8.27
CA ALA A 129 -5.00 -10.89 9.34
C ALA A 129 -5.23 -10.27 10.73
N ALA A 130 -4.72 -9.07 10.98
CA ALA A 130 -4.93 -8.35 12.23
C ALA A 130 -6.42 -8.04 12.48
N HIS A 131 -7.16 -7.67 11.43
CA HIS A 131 -8.60 -7.47 11.52
C HIS A 131 -9.34 -8.78 11.84
N ALA A 132 -8.98 -9.89 11.21
CA ALA A 132 -9.56 -11.19 11.50
C ALA A 132 -9.33 -11.61 12.97
N PHE A 133 -8.11 -11.45 13.49
CA PHE A 133 -7.82 -11.74 14.90
C PHE A 133 -8.56 -10.80 15.87
N LYS A 134 -8.76 -9.53 15.52
CA LYS A 134 -9.57 -8.60 16.33
C LYS A 134 -11.03 -9.06 16.41
N LEU A 135 -11.61 -9.51 15.29
CA LEU A 135 -12.97 -10.04 15.28
C LEU A 135 -13.10 -11.33 16.09
N GLU A 136 -12.14 -12.24 15.97
CA GLU A 136 -12.11 -13.47 16.76
C GLU A 136 -11.99 -13.16 18.25
N ASN A 137 -11.10 -12.25 18.64
CA ASN A 137 -10.93 -11.85 20.03
C ASN A 137 -12.19 -11.17 20.60
N SER A 138 -12.84 -10.29 19.82
CA SER A 138 -14.14 -9.72 20.21
C SER A 138 -15.20 -10.79 20.41
N SER A 139 -15.28 -11.78 19.52
CA SER A 139 -16.22 -12.90 19.62
C SER A 139 -15.95 -13.75 20.86
N LEU A 140 -14.69 -14.07 21.13
CA LEU A 140 -14.27 -14.80 22.33
C LEU A 140 -14.59 -14.01 23.60
N GLN A 141 -14.34 -12.70 23.60
CA GLN A 141 -14.67 -11.83 24.73
C GLN A 141 -16.18 -11.79 24.99
N SER A 142 -17.02 -11.64 23.96
CA SER A 142 -18.48 -11.72 24.11
C SER A 142 -18.94 -13.07 24.63
N ARG A 143 -18.31 -14.18 24.20
CA ARG A 143 -18.62 -15.51 24.70
C ARG A 143 -18.23 -15.66 26.18
N VAL A 144 -17.06 -15.16 26.58
CA VAL A 144 -16.60 -15.17 27.98
C VAL A 144 -17.55 -14.34 28.85
N GLU A 145 -17.94 -13.16 28.39
CA GLU A 145 -18.88 -12.29 29.12
C GLU A 145 -20.24 -12.97 29.29
N ASN A 146 -20.76 -13.63 28.26
CA ASN A 146 -22.02 -14.38 28.34
C ASN A 146 -21.93 -15.54 29.34
N LEU A 147 -20.80 -16.28 29.35
CA LEU A 147 -20.59 -17.36 30.32
C LEU A 147 -20.45 -16.82 31.74
N HIS A 148 -19.80 -15.66 31.92
CA HIS A 148 -19.68 -15.00 33.21
C HIS A 148 -21.06 -14.57 33.73
N GLN A 149 -21.86 -13.89 32.92
CA GLN A 149 -23.22 -13.50 33.27
C GLN A 149 -24.08 -14.70 33.64
N ARG A 150 -24.02 -15.79 32.86
CA ARG A 150 -24.75 -17.04 33.19
C ARG A 150 -24.32 -17.65 34.51
N LEU A 151 -23.03 -17.57 34.85
CA LEU A 151 -22.52 -18.04 36.14
C LEU A 151 -23.02 -17.16 37.28
N GLU A 152 -23.01 -15.84 37.11
CA GLU A 152 -23.54 -14.89 38.10
C GLU A 152 -25.03 -15.11 38.34
N ASP A 153 -25.83 -15.24 37.28
CA ASP A 153 -27.26 -15.52 37.35
C ASP A 153 -27.55 -16.86 38.04
N ALA A 154 -26.75 -17.89 37.76
CA ALA A 154 -26.88 -19.18 38.45
C ALA A 154 -26.52 -19.07 39.95
N GLN A 155 -25.50 -18.28 40.29
CA GLN A 155 -25.12 -18.05 41.69
C GLN A 155 -26.16 -17.22 42.46
N THR A 156 -26.76 -16.20 41.84
CA THR A 156 -27.83 -15.41 42.46
C THR A 156 -29.07 -16.27 42.67
N ALA A 157 -29.49 -17.05 41.67
CA ALA A 157 -30.59 -18.01 41.81
C ALA A 157 -30.32 -19.04 42.92
N LYS A 158 -29.07 -19.50 43.07
CA LYS A 158 -28.68 -20.37 44.19
C LYS A 158 -28.81 -19.68 45.55
N ARG A 159 -28.41 -18.42 45.68
CA ARG A 159 -28.55 -17.66 46.93
C ARG A 159 -30.03 -17.47 47.28
N GLU A 160 -30.86 -17.07 46.31
CA GLU A 160 -32.30 -16.89 46.50
C GLU A 160 -33.01 -18.19 46.90
N THR A 161 -32.70 -19.31 46.23
CA THR A 161 -33.28 -20.62 46.57
C THR A 161 -32.85 -21.07 47.98
N ASN A 162 -31.61 -20.81 48.37
CA ASN A 162 -31.11 -21.11 49.73
C ASN A 162 -31.79 -20.23 50.79
N GLU A 163 -32.02 -18.94 50.52
CA GLU A 163 -32.77 -18.05 51.41
C GLU A 163 -34.22 -18.51 51.59
N ARG A 164 -34.89 -18.91 50.52
CA ARG A 164 -36.25 -19.48 50.57
C ARG A 164 -36.31 -20.78 51.37
N LEU A 165 -35.33 -21.66 51.20
CA LEU A 165 -35.20 -22.89 52.00
C LEU A 165 -35.04 -22.56 53.49
N MET A 166 -34.13 -21.65 53.84
CA MET A 166 -33.92 -21.23 55.23
C MET A 166 -35.18 -20.60 55.84
N ALA A 167 -35.97 -19.84 55.07
CA ALA A 167 -37.22 -19.27 55.54
C ALA A 167 -38.28 -20.35 55.83
N LEU A 168 -38.47 -21.31 54.91
CA LEU A 168 -39.40 -22.42 55.12
C LEU A 168 -38.96 -23.35 56.24
N GLU A 169 -37.66 -23.57 56.40
CA GLU A 169 -37.13 -24.34 57.53
C GLU A 169 -37.44 -23.64 58.85
N ARG A 170 -37.26 -22.32 58.96
CA ARG A 170 -37.65 -21.56 60.17
C ARG A 170 -39.14 -21.70 60.46
N GLN A 171 -39.99 -21.52 59.44
CA GLN A 171 -41.43 -21.71 59.57
C GLN A 171 -41.79 -23.12 60.08
N ARG A 172 -41.16 -24.16 59.52
CA ARG A 172 -41.33 -25.55 59.99
C ARG A 172 -40.96 -25.72 61.46
N HIS A 173 -39.90 -25.07 61.93
CA HIS A 173 -39.49 -25.14 63.35
C HIS A 173 -40.51 -24.44 64.25
N ASP A 174 -41.08 -23.31 63.82
CA ASP A 174 -42.11 -22.61 64.56
C ASP A 174 -43.43 -23.41 64.61
N ASP A 175 -43.82 -24.05 63.50
CA ASP A 175 -44.96 -24.98 63.46
C ASP A 175 -44.76 -26.19 64.39
N LEU A 176 -43.55 -26.76 64.45
CA LEU A 176 -43.22 -27.84 65.40
C LEU A 176 -43.37 -27.41 66.87
N ARG A 177 -43.03 -26.15 67.20
CA ARG A 177 -43.26 -25.60 68.54
C ARG A 177 -44.75 -25.44 68.82
N LEU A 178 -45.52 -24.97 67.84
CA LEU A 178 -46.96 -24.83 67.96
C LEU A 178 -47.65 -26.18 68.15
N PHE A 179 -47.25 -27.21 67.39
CA PHE A 179 -47.73 -28.59 67.60
C PHE A 179 -47.48 -29.07 69.02
N ALA A 180 -46.28 -28.83 69.54
CA ALA A 180 -45.97 -29.20 70.92
C ALA A 180 -46.82 -28.44 71.94
N SER A 181 -47.25 -27.20 71.66
CA SER A 181 -48.18 -26.45 72.50
C SER A 181 -49.59 -27.04 72.44
N LEU A 182 -50.14 -27.20 71.23
CA LEU A 182 -51.48 -27.73 71.01
C LEU A 182 -51.64 -29.14 71.58
N HIS A 183 -50.64 -30.01 71.42
CA HIS A 183 -50.66 -31.33 72.05
C HIS A 183 -50.71 -31.27 73.58
N ARG A 184 -49.98 -30.33 74.20
CA ARG A 184 -50.05 -30.15 75.66
C ARG A 184 -51.42 -29.64 76.08
N GLU A 185 -51.98 -28.66 75.37
CA GLU A 185 -53.30 -28.09 75.66
C GLU A 185 -54.41 -29.15 75.49
N ILE A 186 -54.38 -29.95 74.42
CA ILE A 186 -55.30 -31.08 74.22
C ILE A 186 -55.17 -32.11 75.35
N HIS A 187 -53.95 -32.39 75.82
CA HIS A 187 -53.73 -33.28 76.96
C HIS A 187 -54.30 -32.71 78.26
N VAL A 188 -54.11 -31.41 78.52
CA VAL A 188 -54.70 -30.74 79.69
C VAL A 188 -56.23 -30.80 79.65
N GLU A 189 -56.84 -30.49 78.50
CA GLU A 189 -58.30 -30.60 78.30
C GLU A 189 -58.81 -32.04 78.45
N ALA A 190 -58.02 -33.03 78.02
CA ALA A 190 -58.34 -34.45 78.21
C ALA A 190 -58.28 -34.85 79.69
N ASP A 191 -57.32 -34.32 80.45
CA ASP A 191 -57.22 -34.54 81.89
C ASP A 191 -58.37 -33.84 82.63
N GLU A 192 -58.71 -32.59 82.28
CA GLU A 192 -59.83 -31.84 82.86
C GLU A 192 -61.19 -32.49 82.58
N THR A 193 -61.42 -32.97 81.36
CA THR A 193 -62.63 -33.74 81.03
C THR A 193 -62.70 -35.08 81.79
N ASN A 194 -61.56 -35.74 82.02
CA ASN A 194 -61.48 -36.97 82.82
C ASN A 194 -61.74 -36.70 84.31
N GLU A 195 -61.23 -35.60 84.87
CA GLU A 195 -61.54 -35.17 86.25
C GLU A 195 -63.02 -34.80 86.41
N LEU A 196 -63.62 -34.10 85.43
CA LEU A 196 -65.07 -33.84 85.40
C LEU A 196 -65.88 -35.14 85.33
N ASP A 197 -65.43 -36.13 84.55
CA ASP A 197 -66.06 -37.46 84.49
C ASP A 197 -65.96 -38.21 85.82
N LYS A 198 -64.81 -38.13 86.51
CA LYS A 198 -64.67 -38.67 87.87
C LYS A 198 -65.64 -37.98 88.84
N LEU A 199 -65.72 -36.64 88.83
CA LEU A 199 -66.62 -35.89 89.69
C LEU A 199 -68.10 -36.23 89.44
N MET A 200 -68.48 -36.51 88.19
CA MET A 200 -69.83 -36.98 87.86
C MET A 200 -70.07 -38.45 88.22
N GLN A 201 -69.03 -39.29 88.30
CA GLN A 201 -69.13 -40.72 88.70
C GLN A 201 -69.03 -40.93 90.22
N VAL A 202 -68.48 -39.96 90.97
CA VAL A 202 -68.23 -40.05 92.42
C VAL A 202 -69.51 -39.94 93.28
N GLU A 203 -70.72 -39.99 92.70
CA GLU A 203 -71.97 -40.11 93.47
C GLU A 203 -72.86 -41.31 93.07
N PRO A 204 -73.43 -42.08 94.03
CA PRO A 204 -72.88 -42.51 95.31
C PRO A 204 -72.88 -44.06 95.34
N THR A 205 -71.80 -44.70 94.87
CA THR A 205 -71.57 -46.11 95.18
C THR A 205 -71.08 -46.26 96.61
N GLY A 206 -72.05 -46.26 97.55
CA GLY A 206 -71.90 -46.89 98.85
C GLY A 206 -71.61 -45.98 100.03
N GLN A 207 -72.57 -45.15 100.46
CA GLN A 207 -72.85 -44.86 101.89
C GLN A 207 -74.08 -43.94 102.11
N LEU A 208 -75.19 -44.14 101.39
CA LEU A 208 -76.48 -43.49 101.74
C LEU A 208 -77.68 -44.46 101.70
N SER A 209 -77.44 -45.76 101.84
CA SER A 209 -78.54 -46.75 101.88
C SER A 209 -79.10 -47.01 103.27
N ASN A 210 -78.76 -46.24 104.30
CA ASN A 210 -79.36 -46.37 105.64
C ASN A 210 -79.29 -45.05 106.43
N SER A 211 -80.03 -44.02 106.00
CA SER A 211 -80.57 -43.04 106.95
C SER A 211 -81.71 -42.24 106.31
N THR A 212 -82.92 -42.59 106.71
CA THR A 212 -84.15 -41.84 106.51
C THR A 212 -84.03 -40.46 107.17
N TYR A 213 -83.70 -39.41 106.41
CA TYR A 213 -84.07 -38.03 106.74
C TYR A 213 -84.42 -37.24 105.47
N VAL A 214 -85.45 -36.43 105.60
CA VAL A 214 -86.05 -35.55 104.61
C VAL A 214 -85.01 -34.49 104.17
N LEU A 215 -84.40 -34.67 103.01
CA LEU A 215 -83.73 -33.59 102.30
C LEU A 215 -84.80 -32.71 101.64
N GLY A 216 -84.73 -31.41 101.85
CA GLY A 216 -85.70 -30.44 101.33
C GLY A 216 -85.66 -30.38 99.80
N ARG A 217 -86.77 -30.04 99.16
CA ARG A 217 -86.86 -29.82 97.69
C ARG A 217 -85.73 -28.91 97.19
N GLU A 218 -85.36 -27.90 97.98
CA GLU A 218 -84.25 -26.98 97.72
C GLU A 218 -82.86 -27.63 97.62
N GLU A 219 -82.57 -28.71 98.36
CA GLU A 219 -81.25 -29.37 98.32
C GLU A 219 -81.11 -30.27 97.09
N ARG A 220 -82.21 -30.89 96.66
CA ARG A 220 -82.27 -31.62 95.38
C ARG A 220 -82.15 -30.68 94.19
N ASP A 221 -82.86 -29.55 94.22
CA ASP A 221 -82.80 -28.54 93.16
C ASP A 221 -81.37 -27.94 93.07
N LYS A 222 -80.68 -27.72 94.21
CA LYS A 222 -79.27 -27.28 94.23
C LYS A 222 -78.31 -28.34 93.69
N HIS A 223 -78.50 -29.60 94.08
CA HIS A 223 -77.68 -30.71 93.57
C HIS A 223 -77.86 -30.90 92.05
N GLU A 224 -79.09 -30.85 91.56
CA GLU A 224 -79.39 -30.92 90.13
C GLU A 224 -78.78 -29.73 89.36
N ALA A 225 -78.83 -28.52 89.94
CA ALA A 225 -78.15 -27.35 89.38
C ALA A 225 -76.62 -27.52 89.33
N THR A 226 -76.00 -28.12 90.35
CA THR A 226 -74.55 -28.41 90.33
C THR A 226 -74.18 -29.46 89.28
N MET A 227 -74.99 -30.50 89.09
CA MET A 227 -74.77 -31.52 88.06
C MET A 227 -74.98 -30.97 86.65
N ASN A 228 -75.97 -30.09 86.45
CA ASN A 228 -76.17 -29.42 85.18
C ASN A 228 -75.00 -28.48 84.86
N LYS A 229 -74.45 -27.77 85.85
CA LYS A 229 -73.25 -26.96 85.68
C LYS A 229 -72.01 -27.79 85.32
N LEU A 230 -71.83 -28.97 85.93
CA LEU A 230 -70.74 -29.90 85.57
C LEU A 230 -70.92 -30.46 84.15
N ARG A 231 -72.16 -30.76 83.73
CA ARG A 231 -72.46 -31.19 82.35
C ARG A 231 -72.17 -30.07 81.34
N GLU A 232 -72.55 -28.84 81.64
CA GLU A 232 -72.24 -27.66 80.82
C GLU A 232 -70.73 -27.45 80.68
N GLN A 233 -69.98 -27.55 81.79
CA GLN A 233 -68.52 -27.48 81.77
C GLN A 233 -67.90 -28.61 80.95
N ARG A 234 -68.38 -29.85 81.10
CA ARG A 234 -67.91 -30.97 80.28
C ARG A 234 -68.14 -30.73 78.79
N VAL A 235 -69.32 -30.24 78.42
CA VAL A 235 -69.64 -29.92 77.02
C VAL A 235 -68.72 -28.81 76.52
N ALA A 236 -68.46 -27.76 77.33
CA ALA A 236 -67.54 -26.69 76.99
C ALA A 236 -66.10 -27.19 76.76
N HIS A 237 -65.53 -27.97 77.69
CA HIS A 237 -64.20 -28.57 77.54
C HIS A 237 -64.14 -29.55 76.35
N ALA A 238 -65.19 -30.34 76.11
CA ALA A 238 -65.25 -31.23 74.93
C ALA A 238 -65.29 -30.44 73.61
N THR A 239 -66.02 -29.32 73.55
CA THR A 239 -66.03 -28.45 72.35
C THR A 239 -64.71 -27.71 72.16
N HIS A 240 -64.07 -27.27 73.25
CA HIS A 240 -62.77 -26.62 73.21
C HIS A 240 -61.69 -27.60 72.73
N LYS A 241 -61.66 -28.82 73.27
CA LYS A 241 -60.80 -29.91 72.81
C LYS A 241 -60.99 -30.22 71.33
N ALA A 242 -62.24 -30.34 70.86
CA ALA A 242 -62.52 -30.58 69.44
C ALA A 242 -62.03 -29.42 68.55
N SER A 243 -62.12 -28.17 69.03
CA SER A 243 -61.56 -27.01 68.33
C SER A 243 -60.02 -27.04 68.27
N LEU A 244 -59.36 -27.47 69.35
CA LEU A 244 -57.89 -27.63 69.39
C LEU A 244 -57.42 -28.77 68.48
N GLU A 245 -58.16 -29.88 68.44
CA GLU A 245 -57.89 -31.01 67.52
C GLU A 245 -58.08 -30.59 66.05
N ALA A 246 -59.13 -29.82 65.73
CA ALA A 246 -59.31 -29.28 64.38
C ALA A 246 -58.18 -28.31 63.97
N ALA A 247 -57.73 -27.46 64.91
CA ALA A 247 -56.57 -26.59 64.68
C ALA A 247 -55.28 -27.40 64.48
N LEU A 248 -55.08 -28.48 65.24
CA LEU A 248 -53.95 -29.39 65.09
C LEU A 248 -53.94 -30.03 63.69
N ASP A 249 -55.08 -30.54 63.22
CA ASP A 249 -55.20 -31.16 61.90
C ASP A 249 -54.94 -30.17 60.75
N GLU A 250 -55.44 -28.94 60.86
CA GLU A 250 -55.18 -27.89 59.87
C GLU A 250 -53.70 -27.52 59.79
N HIS A 251 -53.05 -27.37 60.95
CA HIS A 251 -51.61 -27.11 61.02
C HIS A 251 -50.80 -28.31 60.49
N MET A 252 -51.23 -29.55 60.74
CA MET A 252 -50.58 -30.76 60.22
C MET A 252 -50.65 -30.83 58.69
N ALA A 253 -51.79 -30.45 58.09
CA ALA A 253 -51.93 -30.35 56.64
C ALA A 253 -51.01 -29.27 56.05
N ARG A 254 -50.91 -28.10 56.69
CA ARG A 254 -49.97 -27.04 56.29
C ARG A 254 -48.50 -27.48 56.38
N ALA A 255 -48.12 -28.14 57.47
CA ALA A 255 -46.77 -28.66 57.65
C ALA A 255 -46.40 -29.75 56.61
N ALA A 256 -47.35 -30.58 56.19
CA ALA A 256 -47.15 -31.55 55.11
C ALA A 256 -46.91 -30.86 53.75
N ALA A 257 -47.66 -29.80 53.45
CA ALA A 257 -47.47 -29.01 52.24
C ALA A 257 -46.09 -28.30 52.23
N ASP A 258 -45.66 -27.77 53.38
CA ASP A 258 -44.35 -27.12 53.50
C ASP A 258 -43.19 -28.13 53.38
N ARG A 259 -43.34 -29.36 53.89
CA ARG A 259 -42.35 -30.44 53.66
C ARG A 259 -42.20 -30.76 52.16
N ALA A 260 -43.30 -30.91 51.44
CA ALA A 260 -43.26 -31.15 49.99
C ALA A 260 -42.59 -29.99 49.24
N ARG A 261 -42.81 -28.74 49.70
CA ARG A 261 -42.18 -27.54 49.14
C ARG A 261 -40.67 -27.48 49.41
N ILE A 262 -40.24 -27.82 50.63
CA ILE A 262 -38.82 -27.90 50.99
C ILE A 262 -38.11 -28.95 50.14
N GLU A 263 -38.67 -30.16 50.02
CA GLU A 263 -38.08 -31.22 49.18
C GLU A 263 -37.96 -30.79 47.71
N LYS A 264 -38.97 -30.09 47.18
CA LYS A 264 -38.91 -29.56 45.82
C LYS A 264 -37.77 -28.55 45.67
N LEU A 265 -37.67 -27.59 46.58
CA LEU A 265 -36.61 -26.58 46.54
C LEU A 265 -35.22 -27.17 46.76
N GLN A 266 -35.09 -28.26 47.53
CA GLN A 266 -33.84 -29.01 47.67
C GLN A 266 -33.45 -29.67 46.34
N ARG A 267 -34.39 -30.32 45.63
CA ARG A 267 -34.12 -30.86 44.28
C ARG A 267 -33.70 -29.77 43.30
N ASP A 268 -34.37 -28.62 43.34
CA ASP A 268 -34.06 -27.47 42.48
C ASP A 268 -32.66 -26.90 42.80
N LYS A 269 -32.30 -26.82 44.09
CA LYS A 269 -30.96 -26.44 44.55
C LYS A 269 -29.89 -27.42 44.04
N ASP A 270 -30.11 -28.73 44.19
CA ASP A 270 -29.16 -29.74 43.75
C ASP A 270 -29.00 -29.74 42.22
N ALA A 271 -30.08 -29.45 41.48
CA ALA A 271 -30.05 -29.29 40.03
C ALA A 271 -29.24 -28.04 39.61
N LEU A 272 -29.40 -26.92 40.31
CA LEU A 272 -28.60 -25.71 40.09
C LEU A 272 -27.13 -25.93 40.44
N GLU A 273 -26.82 -26.65 41.51
CA GLU A 273 -25.45 -26.99 41.89
C GLU A 273 -24.78 -27.89 40.84
N ARG A 274 -25.50 -28.89 40.31
CA ARG A 274 -25.04 -29.69 39.18
C ARG A 274 -24.81 -28.86 37.93
N SER A 275 -25.73 -27.95 37.59
CA SER A 275 -25.56 -27.07 36.43
C SER A 275 -24.32 -26.16 36.56
N ILE A 276 -24.04 -25.62 37.75
CA ILE A 276 -22.84 -24.80 37.99
C ILE A 276 -21.55 -25.62 37.85
N LEU A 277 -21.57 -26.90 38.27
CA LEU A 277 -20.44 -27.82 38.17
C LEU A 277 -20.23 -28.41 36.77
N GLU A 278 -21.27 -28.49 35.94
CA GLU A 278 -21.20 -28.96 34.55
C GLU A 278 -20.78 -27.86 33.55
N LEU A 279 -20.93 -26.59 33.90
CA LEU A 279 -20.50 -25.46 33.05
C LEU A 279 -19.02 -25.53 32.58
N PRO A 280 -18.07 -26.07 33.37
CA PRO A 280 -16.69 -26.32 32.91
C PRO A 280 -16.48 -27.65 32.16
N GLN A 281 -17.38 -28.64 32.27
CA GLN A 281 -17.09 -30.05 31.89
C GLN A 281 -17.56 -30.48 30.50
N GLN A 282 -18.33 -29.66 29.77
CA GLN A 282 -18.78 -30.03 28.41
C GLN A 282 -17.65 -30.10 27.35
N LEU A 283 -16.38 -29.95 27.74
CA LEU A 283 -15.23 -30.15 26.86
C LEU A 283 -14.43 -31.44 27.12
N ILE A 284 -14.70 -32.19 28.19
CA ILE A 284 -13.92 -33.40 28.52
C ILE A 284 -14.83 -34.45 29.13
N ALA A 285 -15.38 -35.37 28.32
CA ALA A 285 -15.90 -36.63 28.83
C ALA A 285 -15.73 -37.74 27.78
N THR A 286 -14.72 -38.58 28.00
CA THR A 286 -14.73 -39.98 27.57
C THR A 286 -15.53 -40.82 28.59
N PRO A 287 -16.28 -41.84 28.16
CA PRO A 287 -17.11 -42.62 29.05
C PRO A 287 -16.28 -43.70 29.75
N VAL A 288 -16.49 -43.88 31.05
CA VAL A 288 -16.07 -45.08 31.76
C VAL A 288 -17.32 -45.78 32.27
N ASP A 289 -17.47 -47.02 31.85
CA ASP A 289 -18.57 -47.92 32.18
C ASP A 289 -18.66 -48.18 33.69
N ALA A 290 -19.89 -48.19 34.17
CA ALA A 290 -20.25 -48.67 35.49
C ALA A 290 -20.59 -50.14 35.39
N ASP A 291 -20.03 -50.97 36.28
CA ASP A 291 -20.82 -52.08 36.78
C ASP A 291 -20.40 -52.58 38.18
N GLN A 292 -21.47 -52.92 38.91
CA GLN A 292 -21.60 -53.92 39.97
C GLN A 292 -21.50 -53.56 41.46
N SER A 293 -22.59 -53.98 42.12
CA SER A 293 -22.92 -53.97 43.54
C SER A 293 -22.05 -54.91 44.38
N THR A 294 -21.93 -54.65 45.69
CA THR A 294 -22.42 -55.55 46.76
C THR A 294 -22.12 -55.03 48.18
N SER A 295 -23.01 -55.39 49.13
CA SER A 295 -22.87 -55.53 50.60
C SER A 295 -22.54 -54.32 51.52
N ALA A 296 -23.28 -54.23 52.64
CA ALA A 296 -23.25 -53.16 53.66
C ALA A 296 -21.88 -52.92 54.34
N SER A 297 -20.99 -53.91 54.40
CA SER A 297 -19.62 -53.74 54.92
C SER A 297 -18.67 -53.16 53.86
N ALA A 298 -18.87 -53.54 52.59
CA ALA A 298 -18.20 -52.93 51.46
C ALA A 298 -18.69 -51.49 51.21
N THR A 299 -19.90 -51.13 51.64
CA THR A 299 -20.41 -49.75 51.53
C THR A 299 -19.60 -48.76 52.36
N VAL A 300 -19.12 -49.12 53.55
CA VAL A 300 -18.32 -48.21 54.40
C VAL A 300 -16.90 -48.04 53.87
N HIS A 301 -16.27 -49.12 53.38
CA HIS A 301 -14.97 -49.04 52.72
C HIS A 301 -15.05 -48.38 51.34
N HIS A 302 -16.14 -48.59 50.60
CA HIS A 302 -16.42 -47.91 49.34
C HIS A 302 -16.71 -46.43 49.55
N LEU A 303 -17.42 -46.03 50.61
CA LEU A 303 -17.62 -44.63 50.95
C LEU A 303 -16.30 -43.95 51.36
N HIS A 304 -15.43 -44.60 52.13
CA HIS A 304 -14.09 -44.06 52.44
C HIS A 304 -13.18 -43.99 51.19
N ALA A 305 -13.22 -45.00 50.33
CA ALA A 305 -12.50 -45.00 49.06
C ALA A 305 -13.05 -43.96 48.10
N GLN A 306 -14.37 -43.79 48.00
CA GLN A 306 -15.02 -42.74 47.22
C GLN A 306 -14.75 -41.35 47.79
N LEU A 307 -14.65 -41.18 49.11
CA LEU A 307 -14.28 -39.90 49.72
C LEU A 307 -12.82 -39.56 49.44
N GLY A 308 -11.92 -40.55 49.54
CA GLY A 308 -10.51 -40.40 49.17
C GLY A 308 -10.32 -40.10 47.69
N ASP A 309 -10.99 -40.86 46.83
CA ASP A 309 -10.95 -40.71 45.37
C ASP A 309 -11.65 -39.42 44.90
N ALA A 310 -12.70 -38.96 45.59
CA ALA A 310 -13.30 -37.65 45.37
C ALA A 310 -12.39 -36.51 45.85
N HIS A 311 -11.68 -36.68 46.97
CA HIS A 311 -10.72 -35.70 47.47
C HIS A 311 -9.53 -35.58 46.52
N ASP A 312 -9.01 -36.70 46.03
CA ASP A 312 -7.94 -36.75 45.03
C ASP A 312 -8.40 -36.18 43.68
N LYS A 313 -9.63 -36.48 43.23
CA LYS A 313 -10.23 -35.85 42.03
C LYS A 313 -10.39 -34.34 42.19
N VAL A 314 -10.78 -33.84 43.36
CA VAL A 314 -10.92 -32.39 43.61
C VAL A 314 -9.56 -31.70 43.71
N ILE A 315 -8.56 -32.35 44.31
CA ILE A 315 -7.18 -31.84 44.37
C ILE A 315 -6.56 -31.82 42.97
N ASN A 316 -6.74 -32.88 42.19
CA ASN A 316 -6.25 -32.98 40.82
C ASN A 316 -7.00 -32.02 39.88
N ALA A 317 -8.31 -31.85 40.01
CA ALA A 317 -9.06 -30.84 39.25
C ALA A 317 -8.61 -29.41 39.60
N LYS A 318 -8.30 -29.13 40.87
CA LYS A 318 -7.73 -27.84 41.30
C LYS A 318 -6.30 -27.61 40.80
N SER A 319 -5.50 -28.67 40.66
CA SER A 319 -4.13 -28.57 40.14
C SER A 319 -4.12 -28.44 38.61
N GLU A 320 -4.99 -29.17 37.91
CA GLU A 320 -5.21 -29.06 36.46
C GLU A 320 -5.76 -27.69 36.08
N THR A 321 -6.79 -27.18 36.76
CA THR A 321 -7.30 -25.82 36.51
C THR A 321 -6.27 -24.72 36.79
N ARG A 322 -5.40 -24.90 37.79
CA ARG A 322 -4.25 -23.98 38.02
C ARG A 322 -3.20 -24.10 36.91
N SER A 323 -2.92 -25.30 36.44
CA SER A 323 -1.99 -25.57 35.33
C SER A 323 -2.49 -25.01 34.01
N GLU A 324 -3.77 -25.18 33.70
CA GLU A 324 -4.43 -24.60 32.52
C GLU A 324 -4.49 -23.08 32.59
N LYS A 325 -4.83 -22.51 33.76
CA LYS A 325 -4.77 -21.06 33.96
C LYS A 325 -3.35 -20.53 33.75
N ALA A 326 -2.33 -21.23 34.24
CA ALA A 326 -0.93 -20.85 34.04
C ALA A 326 -0.53 -20.92 32.55
N LYS A 327 -0.90 -22.00 31.84
CA LYS A 327 -0.69 -22.15 30.39
C LYS A 327 -1.38 -21.04 29.60
N TRP A 328 -2.65 -20.75 29.90
CA TRP A 328 -3.41 -19.68 29.28
C TRP A 328 -2.80 -18.30 29.56
N THR A 329 -2.35 -18.04 30.79
CA THR A 329 -1.67 -16.76 31.09
C THR A 329 -0.34 -16.61 30.36
N ALA A 330 0.41 -17.70 30.19
CA ALA A 330 1.65 -17.70 29.41
C ALA A 330 1.38 -17.46 27.93
N GLU A 331 0.38 -18.13 27.36
CA GLU A 331 -0.06 -17.95 25.98
C GLU A 331 -0.58 -16.52 25.74
N LYS A 332 -1.36 -15.96 26.67
CA LYS A 332 -1.81 -14.56 26.62
C LYS A 332 -0.64 -13.58 26.61
N LEU A 333 0.37 -13.80 27.46
CA LEU A 333 1.58 -12.97 27.49
C LEU A 333 2.36 -13.05 26.16
N LEU A 334 2.45 -14.25 25.59
CA LEU A 334 3.14 -14.49 24.31
C LEU A 334 2.39 -13.81 23.15
N LEU A 335 1.06 -13.89 23.13
CA LEU A 335 0.21 -13.18 22.17
C LEU A 335 0.33 -11.67 22.31
N LEU A 336 0.35 -11.13 23.54
CA LEU A 336 0.56 -9.70 23.77
C LEU A 336 1.94 -9.23 23.28
N ALA A 337 3.00 -9.99 23.56
CA ALA A 337 4.33 -9.69 23.05
C ALA A 337 4.38 -9.72 21.50
N ARG A 338 3.65 -10.67 20.88
CA ARG A 338 3.56 -10.75 19.42
C ARG A 338 2.77 -9.59 18.82
N ILE A 339 1.68 -9.15 19.47
CA ILE A 339 0.92 -7.96 19.06
C ILE A 339 1.82 -6.73 19.11
N GLN A 340 2.54 -6.52 20.23
CA GLN A 340 3.46 -5.39 20.37
C GLN A 340 4.56 -5.40 19.30
N ALA A 341 5.15 -6.57 19.00
CA ALA A 341 6.15 -6.70 17.96
C ALA A 341 5.60 -6.35 16.56
N VAL A 342 4.37 -6.78 16.25
CA VAL A 342 3.70 -6.45 14.99
C VAL A 342 3.33 -4.96 14.92
N GLU A 343 2.88 -4.36 16.01
CA GLU A 343 2.58 -2.92 16.09
C GLU A 343 3.84 -2.07 15.86
N HIS A 344 4.96 -2.43 16.50
CA HIS A 344 6.25 -1.78 16.26
C HIS A 344 6.72 -1.94 14.80
N HIS A 345 6.56 -3.13 14.22
CA HIS A 345 6.90 -3.34 12.82
C HIS A 345 6.00 -2.52 11.86
N SER A 346 4.71 -2.41 12.16
CA SER A 346 3.77 -1.57 11.40
C SER A 346 4.14 -0.09 11.47
N GLN A 347 4.53 0.41 12.64
CA GLN A 347 4.98 1.80 12.81
C GLN A 347 6.25 2.08 12.01
N ALA A 348 7.24 1.17 12.04
CA ALA A 348 8.46 1.31 11.26
C ALA A 348 8.17 1.37 9.74
N LEU A 349 7.26 0.52 9.24
CA LEU A 349 6.84 0.55 7.84
C LEU A 349 6.09 1.83 7.47
N GLU A 350 5.29 2.39 8.38
CA GLU A 350 4.63 3.69 8.16
C GLU A 350 5.64 4.83 8.06
N GLU A 351 6.66 4.85 8.93
CA GLU A 351 7.74 5.83 8.87
C GLU A 351 8.53 5.74 7.57
N GLU A 352 8.90 4.53 7.14
CA GLU A 352 9.56 4.31 5.84
C GLU A 352 8.71 4.77 4.66
N LEU A 353 7.39 4.50 4.70
CA LEU A 353 6.47 4.92 3.64
C LEU A 353 6.31 6.44 3.58
N VAL A 354 6.25 7.11 4.74
CA VAL A 354 6.24 8.57 4.82
C VAL A 354 7.54 9.15 4.27
N ALA A 355 8.69 8.59 4.65
CA ALA A 355 10.00 9.00 4.11
C ALA A 355 10.09 8.80 2.59
N PHE A 356 9.59 7.67 2.08
CA PHE A 356 9.55 7.39 0.65
C PHE A 356 8.64 8.35 -0.12
N LYS A 357 7.45 8.65 0.42
CA LYS A 357 6.54 9.65 -0.17
C LYS A 357 7.18 11.03 -0.21
N ALA A 358 7.85 11.43 0.87
CA ALA A 358 8.58 12.70 0.93
C ALA A 358 9.69 12.76 -0.13
N ALA A 359 10.51 11.70 -0.25
CA ALA A 359 11.56 11.61 -1.26
C ALA A 359 11.00 11.67 -2.70
N THR A 360 9.91 10.94 -2.96
CA THR A 360 9.24 10.94 -4.28
C THR A 360 8.69 12.34 -4.61
N SER A 361 8.02 12.99 -3.65
CA SER A 361 7.49 14.34 -3.85
C SER A 361 8.60 15.37 -4.12
N SER A 362 9.74 15.24 -3.45
CA SER A 362 10.93 16.06 -3.68
C SER A 362 11.50 15.85 -5.08
N ALA A 363 11.61 14.59 -5.53
CA ALA A 363 12.07 14.27 -6.88
C ALA A 363 11.14 14.83 -7.97
N VAL A 364 9.82 14.73 -7.78
CA VAL A 364 8.82 15.31 -8.69
C VAL A 364 8.92 16.84 -8.71
N ALA A 365 9.09 17.48 -7.55
CA ALA A 365 9.28 18.92 -7.47
C ALA A 365 10.58 19.39 -8.16
N ALA A 366 11.67 18.62 -8.03
CA ALA A 366 12.93 18.88 -8.70
C ALA A 366 12.80 18.75 -10.23
N ALA A 367 12.10 17.72 -10.72
CA ALA A 367 11.81 17.56 -12.14
C ALA A 367 10.96 18.72 -12.69
N ALA A 368 9.91 19.12 -11.98
CA ALA A 368 9.08 20.27 -12.37
C ALA A 368 9.88 21.59 -12.37
N ALA A 369 10.79 21.78 -11.40
CA ALA A 369 11.68 22.94 -11.38
C ALA A 369 12.67 22.94 -12.55
N ALA A 370 13.19 21.78 -12.95
CA ALA A 370 14.05 21.63 -14.12
C ALA A 370 13.30 21.97 -15.42
N ASP A 371 12.06 21.51 -15.57
CA ASP A 371 11.21 21.84 -16.72
C ASP A 371 10.94 23.35 -16.82
N VAL A 372 10.64 24.01 -15.70
CA VAL A 372 10.45 25.47 -15.65
C VAL A 372 11.74 26.22 -16.00
N HIS A 373 12.89 25.71 -15.56
CA HIS A 373 14.19 26.28 -15.89
C HIS A 373 14.51 26.16 -17.39
N GLU A 374 14.30 24.98 -17.98
CA GLU A 374 14.47 24.76 -19.42
C GLU A 374 13.52 25.65 -20.24
N ASP A 375 12.26 25.78 -19.83
CA ASP A 375 11.28 26.67 -20.46
C ASP A 375 11.72 28.14 -20.42
N THR A 376 12.38 28.55 -19.33
CA THR A 376 12.95 29.90 -19.20
C THR A 376 14.14 30.10 -20.13
N ILE A 377 15.06 29.12 -20.21
CA ILE A 377 16.18 29.14 -21.15
C ILE A 377 15.69 29.23 -22.60
N VAL A 378 14.66 28.46 -22.96
CA VAL A 378 14.10 28.48 -24.32
C VAL A 378 13.44 29.83 -24.63
N ARG A 379 12.69 30.40 -23.69
CA ARG A 379 12.08 31.74 -23.85
C ARG A 379 13.15 32.82 -24.05
N ASP A 380 14.20 32.80 -23.21
CA ASP A 380 15.32 33.71 -23.33
C ASP A 380 16.07 33.54 -24.65
N PHE A 381 16.24 32.31 -25.12
CA PHE A 381 16.81 32.03 -26.43
C PHE A 381 15.95 32.62 -27.55
N ILE A 382 14.64 32.37 -27.57
CA ILE A 382 13.72 32.91 -28.59
C ILE A 382 13.80 34.43 -28.64
N HIS A 383 13.79 35.10 -27.48
CA HIS A 383 13.93 36.56 -27.41
C HIS A 383 15.28 37.07 -27.95
N ARG A 384 16.37 36.31 -27.78
CA ARG A 384 17.73 36.69 -28.19
C ARG A 384 18.17 36.07 -29.53
N MET A 385 17.29 35.32 -30.20
CA MET A 385 17.60 34.59 -31.44
C MET A 385 17.72 35.53 -32.64
N SER A 386 16.94 36.61 -32.64
CA SER A 386 16.91 37.59 -33.72
C SER A 386 18.29 38.23 -33.90
N THR A 387 18.95 37.89 -35.00
CA THR A 387 20.34 38.26 -35.21
C THR A 387 20.67 38.49 -36.68
N LYS A 388 21.68 39.32 -36.91
CA LYS A 388 22.28 39.53 -38.23
C LYS A 388 23.22 38.36 -38.58
N GLY A 389 23.26 37.98 -39.85
CA GLY A 389 24.21 37.01 -40.37
C GLY A 389 24.18 36.88 -41.89
N PHE A 390 25.15 36.18 -42.45
CA PHE A 390 25.23 35.90 -43.89
C PHE A 390 24.55 34.57 -44.19
N ARG A 391 23.51 34.61 -45.02
CA ARG A 391 22.88 33.39 -45.54
C ARG A 391 23.52 33.01 -46.86
N HIS A 392 23.91 31.76 -47.00
CA HIS A 392 24.41 31.24 -48.27
C HIS A 392 23.24 30.78 -49.14
N GLY A 393 23.17 31.31 -50.37
CA GLY A 393 22.21 30.86 -51.37
C GLY A 393 22.60 29.50 -51.97
N ARG A 394 21.70 28.87 -52.74
CA ARG A 394 21.97 27.57 -53.40
C ARG A 394 23.24 27.54 -54.26
N ARG A 395 23.68 28.70 -54.76
CA ARG A 395 24.90 28.84 -55.59
C ARG A 395 26.16 29.14 -54.77
N GLY A 396 26.09 29.12 -53.44
CA GLY A 396 27.21 29.42 -52.53
C GLY A 396 27.49 30.92 -52.32
N SER A 397 26.72 31.81 -52.97
CA SER A 397 26.85 33.26 -52.77
C SER A 397 26.32 33.66 -51.40
N THR A 398 27.06 34.52 -50.70
CA THR A 398 26.67 35.10 -49.42
C THR A 398 25.67 36.24 -49.62
N HIS A 399 24.69 36.30 -48.72
CA HIS A 399 23.67 37.32 -48.71
C HIS A 399 23.49 37.82 -47.28
N ASP A 400 23.69 39.12 -47.07
CA ASP A 400 23.49 39.73 -45.76
C ASP A 400 21.98 39.69 -45.39
N ARG A 401 21.65 39.00 -44.30
CA ARG A 401 20.26 38.74 -43.88
C ARG A 401 20.12 38.90 -42.37
N TYR A 402 18.93 39.31 -41.96
CA TYR A 402 18.52 39.33 -40.57
C TYR A 402 17.61 38.13 -40.33
N LEU A 403 18.04 37.21 -39.46
CA LEU A 403 17.25 36.06 -39.03
C LEU A 403 16.37 36.48 -37.86
N TYR A 404 15.12 36.08 -37.88
CA TYR A 404 14.16 36.37 -36.81
C TYR A 404 13.13 35.25 -36.69
N THR A 405 12.53 35.17 -35.51
CA THR A 405 11.54 34.16 -35.14
C THR A 405 10.26 34.82 -34.65
N ASP A 406 9.19 34.05 -34.64
CA ASP A 406 7.98 34.36 -33.88
C ASP A 406 8.28 34.48 -32.37
N SER A 407 7.43 35.22 -31.63
CA SER A 407 7.50 35.33 -30.16
C SER A 407 7.41 33.98 -29.46
N ASP A 408 6.73 33.05 -30.11
CA ASP A 408 6.45 31.72 -29.57
C ASP A 408 7.43 30.66 -30.11
N GLY A 409 8.37 31.04 -30.98
CA GLY A 409 9.35 30.10 -31.54
C GLY A 409 8.74 29.01 -32.44
N HIS A 410 7.62 29.29 -33.11
CA HIS A 410 6.98 28.33 -34.02
C HIS A 410 7.68 28.23 -35.38
N TRP A 411 8.20 29.37 -35.86
CA TRP A 411 8.80 29.47 -37.18
C TRP A 411 9.97 30.46 -37.18
N LEU A 412 10.85 30.28 -38.16
CA LEU A 412 12.01 31.12 -38.43
C LEU A 412 11.87 31.74 -39.84
N SER A 413 12.27 33.00 -39.98
CA SER A 413 12.34 33.69 -41.26
C SER A 413 13.59 34.55 -41.37
N TRP A 414 13.86 35.07 -42.56
CA TRP A 414 14.97 35.99 -42.80
C TRP A 414 14.57 37.11 -43.75
N THR A 415 15.07 38.32 -43.50
CA THR A 415 14.88 39.49 -44.36
C THR A 415 16.21 40.16 -44.71
N LYS A 416 16.22 41.11 -45.65
CA LYS A 416 17.41 41.93 -45.91
C LYS A 416 17.69 42.82 -44.70
N VAL A 417 18.96 43.03 -44.36
CA VAL A 417 19.34 43.84 -43.19
C VAL A 417 18.81 45.27 -43.28
N ASP A 418 18.78 45.86 -44.48
CA ASP A 418 18.20 47.20 -44.67
C ASP A 418 16.69 47.23 -44.39
N ALA A 419 15.98 46.16 -44.76
CA ALA A 419 14.55 46.03 -44.50
C ALA A 419 14.25 45.76 -43.02
N ALA A 420 15.18 45.14 -42.28
CA ALA A 420 15.05 44.88 -40.85
C ALA A 420 15.05 46.17 -39.99
N ARG A 421 15.43 47.32 -40.56
CA ARG A 421 15.34 48.62 -39.87
C ARG A 421 13.88 49.08 -39.66
N ASN A 422 12.95 48.54 -40.44
CA ASN A 422 11.52 48.86 -40.30
C ASN A 422 10.84 47.86 -39.35
N PRO A 423 10.18 48.32 -38.27
CA PRO A 423 9.50 47.43 -37.32
C PRO A 423 8.42 46.54 -37.95
N GLU A 424 7.82 46.98 -39.05
CA GLU A 424 6.79 46.22 -39.76
C GLU A 424 7.35 45.03 -40.57
N ALA A 425 8.66 44.98 -40.81
CA ALA A 425 9.31 43.90 -41.57
C ALA A 425 9.27 42.53 -40.87
N PHE A 426 8.90 42.50 -39.59
CA PHE A 426 8.81 41.30 -38.76
C PHE A 426 7.39 40.73 -38.63
N ARG A 427 6.36 41.47 -39.08
CA ARG A 427 4.95 41.10 -38.79
C ARG A 427 4.48 39.87 -39.56
N HIS A 428 4.74 39.77 -40.87
CA HIS A 428 4.27 38.62 -41.68
C HIS A 428 5.29 38.19 -42.74
N PRO A 429 6.08 37.14 -42.48
CA PRO A 429 7.04 36.63 -43.46
C PRO A 429 6.34 35.96 -44.65
N SER A 430 6.87 36.13 -45.86
CA SER A 430 6.31 35.45 -47.03
C SER A 430 6.53 33.93 -46.93
N LYS A 431 5.54 33.11 -47.33
CA LYS A 431 5.61 31.63 -47.24
C LYS A 431 6.87 31.01 -47.87
N LYS A 432 7.55 31.71 -48.79
CA LYS A 432 8.78 31.24 -49.45
C LYS A 432 10.04 31.33 -48.57
N ILE A 433 10.04 32.18 -47.56
CA ILE A 433 11.19 32.47 -46.69
C ILE A 433 10.98 32.04 -45.23
N VAL A 434 9.87 31.36 -44.95
CA VAL A 434 9.54 30.80 -43.63
C VAL A 434 9.99 29.34 -43.56
N VAL A 435 10.41 28.94 -42.38
CA VAL A 435 10.71 27.58 -41.99
C VAL A 435 10.02 27.33 -40.67
N ASP A 436 9.12 26.34 -40.64
CA ASP A 436 8.55 25.91 -39.37
C ASP A 436 9.64 25.19 -38.58
N ILE A 437 9.75 25.53 -37.29
CA ILE A 437 10.67 24.84 -36.37
C ILE A 437 10.22 23.38 -36.20
N LYS A 438 8.94 23.08 -36.49
CA LYS A 438 8.41 21.72 -36.65
C LYS A 438 8.97 20.93 -37.84
N ASP A 439 9.65 21.58 -38.76
CA ASP A 439 10.30 20.86 -39.86
C ASP A 439 11.81 20.77 -39.65
N LEU A 440 12.36 21.37 -38.58
CA LEU A 440 13.76 21.25 -38.24
C LEU A 440 14.06 19.87 -37.66
N VAL A 441 15.02 19.18 -38.26
CA VAL A 441 15.45 17.82 -37.87
C VAL A 441 16.76 17.85 -37.12
N ASP A 442 17.72 18.63 -37.61
CA ASP A 442 19.07 18.67 -37.06
C ASP A 442 19.77 20.01 -37.34
N VAL A 443 20.87 20.24 -36.60
CA VAL A 443 21.76 21.39 -36.71
C VAL A 443 23.20 20.91 -36.88
N LEU A 444 23.73 21.15 -38.07
CA LEU A 444 25.09 20.76 -38.45
C LEU A 444 26.07 21.91 -38.15
N PRO A 445 27.03 21.74 -37.24
CA PRO A 445 28.02 22.76 -36.95
C PRO A 445 29.12 22.81 -38.02
N GLY A 446 29.54 24.01 -38.40
CA GLY A 446 30.58 24.23 -39.39
C GLY A 446 30.11 24.09 -40.85
N LYS A 447 31.06 23.75 -41.73
CA LYS A 447 30.88 23.68 -43.19
C LYS A 447 30.56 22.26 -43.68
N GLN A 448 29.48 21.68 -43.19
CA GLN A 448 29.17 20.27 -43.46
C GLN A 448 28.32 20.05 -44.72
N THR A 449 27.79 21.11 -45.32
CA THR A 449 26.88 21.02 -46.48
C THR A 449 27.60 21.34 -47.79
N GLU A 450 27.06 20.83 -48.91
CA GLU A 450 27.59 21.07 -50.26
C GLU A 450 27.67 22.56 -50.62
N VAL A 451 26.85 23.42 -50.00
CA VAL A 451 26.87 24.86 -50.25
C VAL A 451 28.19 25.47 -49.80
N PHE A 452 28.71 25.04 -48.65
CA PHE A 452 29.99 25.51 -48.12
C PHE A 452 31.22 24.88 -48.80
N ALA A 453 31.05 23.78 -49.55
CA ALA A 453 32.12 23.16 -50.35
C ALA A 453 32.37 23.90 -51.67
N ARG A 454 31.57 24.91 -52.02
CA ARG A 454 31.70 25.66 -53.27
C ARG A 454 32.82 26.71 -53.19
N PRO A 455 33.44 27.08 -54.32
CA PRO A 455 34.55 28.06 -54.36
C PRO A 455 34.19 29.44 -53.80
N ASN A 456 32.90 29.79 -53.81
CA ASN A 456 32.41 31.08 -53.31
C ASN A 456 32.37 31.15 -51.77
N SER A 457 32.59 30.03 -51.09
CA SER A 457 32.50 29.89 -49.63
C SER A 457 33.83 29.48 -48.99
N THR A 458 34.94 29.56 -49.73
CA THR A 458 36.26 29.13 -49.24
C THR A 458 36.80 30.07 -48.15
N ALA A 459 36.55 31.38 -48.27
CA ALA A 459 37.01 32.40 -47.33
C ALA A 459 36.30 32.38 -45.96
N THR A 460 35.15 31.70 -45.85
CA THR A 460 34.31 31.69 -44.65
C THR A 460 34.97 30.91 -43.50
N GLN A 461 34.89 31.35 -42.25
CA GLN A 461 35.44 30.59 -41.11
C GLN A 461 34.46 29.50 -40.65
N ALA A 462 34.94 28.26 -40.49
CA ALA A 462 34.09 27.14 -40.08
C ALA A 462 33.47 27.34 -38.68
N SER A 463 34.17 28.00 -37.75
CA SER A 463 33.66 28.31 -36.40
C SER A 463 32.47 29.26 -36.38
N ARG A 464 32.19 29.96 -37.49
CA ARG A 464 31.07 30.89 -37.64
C ARG A 464 29.93 30.33 -38.49
N CYS A 465 30.07 29.11 -38.99
CA CYS A 465 29.10 28.51 -39.91
C CYS A 465 28.27 27.45 -39.19
N PHE A 466 26.99 27.36 -39.51
CA PHE A 466 26.14 26.22 -39.18
C PHE A 466 25.05 26.04 -40.24
N SER A 467 24.46 24.84 -40.29
CA SER A 467 23.40 24.53 -41.24
C SER A 467 22.19 23.94 -40.51
N LEU A 468 21.00 24.46 -40.82
CA LEU A 468 19.74 23.93 -40.33
C LEU A 468 19.17 22.94 -41.34
N VAL A 469 18.91 21.70 -40.92
CA VAL A 469 18.37 20.63 -41.78
C VAL A 469 16.86 20.58 -41.62
N CYS A 470 16.13 20.89 -42.69
CA CYS A 470 14.66 20.90 -42.70
C CYS A 470 14.12 19.67 -43.44
N ALA A 471 13.11 18.99 -42.88
CA ALA A 471 12.40 17.88 -43.51
C ALA A 471 11.42 18.35 -44.60
N LYS A 472 10.73 19.48 -44.38
CA LYS A 472 9.72 20.01 -45.31
C LYS A 472 9.91 21.53 -45.55
N PRO A 473 10.12 21.96 -46.80
CA PRO A 473 10.68 21.14 -47.88
C PRO A 473 12.05 20.60 -47.47
N CYS A 474 12.45 19.43 -47.98
CA CYS A 474 13.77 18.84 -47.70
C CYS A 474 14.87 19.77 -48.23
N ARG A 475 15.48 20.56 -47.34
CA ARG A 475 16.50 21.56 -47.68
C ARG A 475 17.37 21.89 -46.48
N THR A 476 18.57 22.39 -46.74
CA THR A 476 19.43 23.01 -45.74
C THR A 476 19.30 24.54 -45.76
N ILE A 477 19.51 25.16 -44.61
CA ILE A 477 19.67 26.61 -44.48
C ILE A 477 21.05 26.85 -43.92
N ASP A 478 21.93 27.34 -44.79
CA ASP A 478 23.34 27.52 -44.51
C ASP A 478 23.58 28.96 -44.05
N VAL A 479 24.04 29.11 -42.80
CA VAL A 479 24.16 30.39 -42.10
C VAL A 479 25.60 30.58 -41.65
N GLU A 480 26.10 31.78 -41.86
CA GLU A 480 27.33 32.30 -41.26
C GLU A 480 26.97 33.46 -40.32
N THR A 481 27.51 33.44 -39.11
CA THR A 481 27.32 34.48 -38.10
C THR A 481 28.49 35.45 -38.06
N ASP A 482 28.27 36.61 -37.45
CA ASP A 482 29.31 37.62 -37.32
C ASP A 482 30.43 37.14 -36.37
N THR A 483 30.06 36.44 -35.30
CA THR A 483 31.01 35.91 -34.30
C THR A 483 30.82 34.41 -34.05
N PRO A 484 31.86 33.68 -33.63
CA PRO A 484 31.75 32.25 -33.31
C PRO A 484 30.89 31.98 -32.06
N GLU A 485 30.84 32.92 -31.10
CA GLU A 485 29.99 32.81 -29.90
C GLU A 485 28.50 32.87 -30.29
N GLN A 486 28.15 33.71 -31.27
CA GLN A 486 26.81 33.75 -31.84
C GLN A 486 26.46 32.45 -32.56
N CYS A 487 27.40 31.87 -33.32
CA CYS A 487 27.23 30.56 -33.95
C CYS A 487 26.91 29.49 -32.91
N GLN A 488 27.75 29.38 -31.88
CA GLN A 488 27.61 28.37 -30.83
C GLN A 488 26.28 28.52 -30.07
N ARG A 489 25.90 29.75 -29.71
CA ARG A 489 24.62 30.04 -29.05
C ARG A 489 23.42 29.64 -29.92
N LEU A 490 23.45 29.95 -31.21
CA LEU A 490 22.37 29.55 -32.13
C LEU A 490 22.30 28.03 -32.29
N ILE A 491 23.44 27.34 -32.43
CA ILE A 491 23.49 25.89 -32.49
C ILE A 491 22.87 25.27 -31.23
N GLN A 492 23.28 25.74 -30.05
CA GLN A 492 22.77 25.25 -28.78
C GLN A 492 21.25 25.48 -28.66
N GLY A 493 20.78 26.70 -28.96
CA GLY A 493 19.36 27.03 -28.87
C GLY A 493 18.48 26.27 -29.86
N PHE A 494 18.92 26.09 -31.11
CA PHE A 494 18.16 25.27 -32.06
C PHE A 494 18.13 23.78 -31.67
N ARG A 495 19.21 23.25 -31.11
CA ARG A 495 19.21 21.88 -30.55
C ARG A 495 18.25 21.73 -29.37
N LEU A 496 18.17 22.73 -28.50
CA LEU A 496 17.19 22.77 -27.40
C LEU A 496 15.74 22.76 -27.96
N LEU A 497 15.45 23.58 -28.97
CA LEU A 497 14.13 23.61 -29.62
C LEU A 497 13.75 22.26 -30.25
N ILE A 498 14.70 21.58 -30.92
CA ILE A 498 14.47 20.25 -31.50
C ILE A 498 14.18 19.21 -30.40
N ARG A 499 14.99 19.19 -29.33
CA ARG A 499 14.82 18.23 -28.22
C ARG A 499 13.50 18.41 -27.50
N ARG A 500 13.15 19.65 -27.11
CA ARG A 500 11.88 19.97 -26.45
C ARG A 500 10.69 19.46 -27.27
N ARG A 501 10.74 19.65 -28.59
CA ARG A 501 9.71 19.15 -29.48
C ARG A 501 9.64 17.62 -29.53
N ALA A 502 10.77 16.93 -29.56
CA ALA A 502 10.79 15.47 -29.53
C ALA A 502 10.09 14.93 -28.26
N VAL A 503 10.33 15.58 -27.11
CA VAL A 503 9.66 15.27 -25.83
C VAL A 503 8.16 15.56 -25.90
N GLN A 504 7.74 16.73 -26.39
CA GLN A 504 6.32 17.09 -26.53
C GLN A 504 5.56 16.15 -27.49
N HIS A 505 6.18 15.73 -28.59
CA HIS A 505 5.60 14.75 -29.51
C HIS A 505 5.51 13.36 -28.89
N ALA A 506 6.48 12.95 -28.08
CA ALA A 506 6.45 11.68 -27.35
C ALA A 506 5.34 11.67 -26.27
N ALA A 507 5.19 12.77 -25.54
CA ALA A 507 4.12 12.93 -24.55
C ALA A 507 2.71 12.92 -25.19
N SER A 508 2.55 13.63 -26.31
CA SER A 508 1.27 13.68 -27.05
C SER A 508 0.86 12.32 -27.64
N ARG A 509 1.81 11.41 -27.91
CA ARG A 509 1.52 10.04 -28.39
C ARG A 509 1.11 9.08 -27.27
N ARG A 510 1.48 9.35 -26.01
CA ARG A 510 1.14 8.51 -24.85
C ARG A 510 -0.27 8.79 -24.32
N HIS A 511 -0.83 9.97 -24.59
CA HIS A 511 -2.21 10.31 -24.29
C HIS A 511 -2.96 10.71 -25.57
N PRO A 512 -3.47 9.74 -26.35
CA PRO A 512 -4.42 10.08 -27.39
C PRO A 512 -5.67 10.64 -26.70
N VAL A 513 -5.88 11.95 -26.80
CA VAL A 513 -7.15 12.58 -26.46
C VAL A 513 -8.20 11.93 -27.35
N ALA A 514 -9.06 11.09 -26.76
CA ALA A 514 -10.19 10.54 -27.47
C ALA A 514 -11.07 11.69 -27.98
N PRO A 515 -11.47 11.71 -29.26
CA PRO A 515 -12.39 12.71 -29.74
C PRO A 515 -13.72 12.50 -29.01
N LEU A 516 -14.14 13.49 -28.23
CA LEU A 516 -15.52 13.61 -27.77
C LEU A 516 -16.38 13.86 -29.01
N HIS A 517 -17.11 12.82 -29.42
CA HIS A 517 -18.23 12.91 -30.34
C HIS A 517 -19.53 12.78 -29.57
#